data_AF-A0AAV4J5A7-F1
#
_entry.id   AF-A0AAV4J5A7-F1
#
_cell.length_a   1.000
_cell.length_b   1.000
_cell.length_c   1.000
_cell.angle_alpha   90.00
_cell.angle_beta   90.00
_cell.angle_gamma   90.00
#
_symmetry.space_group_name_H-M   'P 1'
#
loop_
_entity.id
_entity.type
_entity.pdbx_description
1 polymer ?
#
loop_
_entity_poly.entity_id
_entity_poly.type
_entity_poly.pdbx_seq_one_letter_code
_entity_poly.pdbx_strand_id
1 'polypeptide(L)'
;MMGGELREGFHLRDRPQIRFKAACKRLMNAADIDFNTWEYCADNRQLWSHCHWVMNETGTTRNAQLADERERRAKAKAASVKH
;
A
#
# COMPACT_ATOMS: atom_id res chain seq x y z
N MET A 1 15.02 35.52 -5.61
CA MET A 1 14.11 35.09 -4.54
C MET A 1 12.80 34.69 -5.22
N MET A 2 12.59 33.41 -5.52
CA MET A 2 11.33 32.91 -6.09
C MET A 2 10.51 32.33 -4.95
N GLY A 3 9.66 33.17 -4.35
CA GLY A 3 8.72 32.76 -3.32
C GLY A 3 7.59 31.95 -3.95
N GLY A 4 7.79 30.64 -4.06
CA GLY A 4 6.71 29.70 -4.34
C GLY A 4 5.95 29.45 -3.05
N GLU A 5 4.85 30.16 -2.84
CA GLU A 5 3.89 29.82 -1.79
C GLU A 5 3.39 28.40 -2.04
N LEU A 6 3.73 27.47 -1.14
CA LEU A 6 3.06 26.18 -1.04
C LEU A 6 1.64 26.45 -0.58
N ARG A 7 0.73 26.72 -1.52
CA ARG A 7 -0.71 26.65 -1.25
C ARG A 7 -1.01 25.21 -0.85
N GLU A 8 -1.18 24.97 0.44
CA GLU A 8 -1.80 23.77 0.97
C GLU A 8 -3.25 23.76 0.48
N GLY A 9 -3.45 23.22 -0.72
CA GLY A 9 -4.77 22.86 -1.19
C GLY A 9 -5.34 21.83 -0.23
N PHE A 10 -6.30 22.25 0.60
CA PHE A 10 -7.15 21.31 1.32
C PHE A 10 -8.04 20.64 0.29
N HIS A 11 -7.49 19.61 -0.37
CA HIS A 11 -8.32 18.66 -1.08
C HIS A 11 -9.25 18.08 -0.01
N LEU A 12 -10.55 18.26 -0.15
CA LEU A 12 -11.55 17.37 0.41
C LEU A 12 -11.22 15.97 -0.11
N ARG A 13 -10.22 15.31 0.50
CA ARG A 13 -9.83 13.95 0.17
C ARG A 13 -11.00 13.13 0.66
N ASP A 14 -11.92 12.85 -0.24
CA ASP A 14 -13.17 12.15 0.01
C ASP A 14 -12.95 11.05 1.03
N ARG A 15 -13.51 11.27 2.22
CA ARG A 15 -13.73 10.29 3.29
C ARG A 15 -12.47 9.45 3.59
N PRO A 16 -11.47 9.98 4.32
CA PRO A 16 -10.25 9.26 4.68
C PRO A 16 -10.53 7.89 5.31
N GLN A 17 -11.60 7.81 6.11
CA GLN A 17 -12.08 6.57 6.73
C GLN A 17 -12.49 5.51 5.69
N ILE A 18 -13.14 5.90 4.58
CA ILE A 18 -13.50 4.97 3.49
C ILE A 18 -12.24 4.47 2.78
N ARG A 19 -11.26 5.35 2.55
CA ARG A 19 -10.00 4.95 1.93
C ARG A 19 -9.20 3.99 2.83
N PHE A 20 -9.21 4.23 4.14
CA PHE A 20 -8.60 3.33 5.11
C PHE A 20 -9.30 1.97 5.12
N LYS A 21 -10.63 1.93 5.21
CA LYS A 21 -11.41 0.69 5.13
C LYS A 21 -11.13 -0.08 3.83
N ALA A 22 -11.08 0.62 2.70
CA ALA A 22 -10.76 0.02 1.40
C ALA A 22 -9.32 -0.51 1.35
N ALA A 23 -8.36 0.17 1.98
CA ALA A 23 -6.99 -0.30 2.10
C ALA A 23 -6.91 -1.58 2.95
N CYS A 24 -7.58 -1.63 4.10
CA CYS A 24 -7.68 -2.83 4.93
C CYS A 24 -8.29 -4.00 4.16
N LYS A 25 -9.40 -3.78 3.44
CA LYS A 25 -10.02 -4.81 2.59
C LYS A 25 -9.07 -5.33 1.51
N ARG A 26 -8.31 -4.45 0.86
CA ARG A 26 -7.31 -4.85 -0.14
C ARG A 26 -6.17 -5.69 0.46
N LEU A 27 -5.71 -5.34 1.65
CA LEU A 27 -4.67 -6.10 2.36
C LEU A 27 -5.17 -7.48 2.78
N MET A 28 -6.38 -7.55 3.33
CA MET A 28 -7.02 -8.82 3.70
C MET A 28 -7.21 -9.73 2.48
N ASN A 29 -7.75 -9.21 1.37
CA ASN A 29 -7.88 -9.95 0.13
C ASN A 29 -6.53 -10.43 -0.43
N ALA A 30 -5.47 -9.62 -0.30
CA ALA A 30 -4.13 -10.00 -0.77
C ALA A 30 -3.53 -11.17 0.01
N ALA A 31 -4.00 -11.41 1.23
CA ALA A 31 -3.62 -12.55 2.05
C ALA A 31 -4.72 -13.63 2.11
N ASP A 32 -5.64 -13.61 1.16
CA ASP A 32 -6.73 -14.58 1.04
C ASP A 32 -7.63 -14.66 2.30
N ILE A 33 -7.71 -13.54 3.03
CA ILE A 33 -8.60 -13.37 4.18
C ILE A 33 -9.88 -12.74 3.69
N ASP A 34 -11.01 -13.43 3.86
CA ASP A 34 -12.31 -12.85 3.57
C ASP A 34 -12.65 -11.75 4.60
N PHE A 35 -12.82 -10.54 4.10
CA PHE A 35 -13.18 -9.35 4.87
C PHE A 35 -14.48 -9.49 5.67
N ASN A 36 -15.39 -10.39 5.30
CA ASN A 36 -16.64 -10.59 6.03
C ASN A 36 -16.54 -11.65 7.14
N THR A 37 -15.50 -12.50 7.11
CA THR A 37 -15.32 -13.62 8.04
C THR A 37 -14.00 -13.53 8.82
N TRP A 38 -13.22 -12.45 8.64
CA TRP A 38 -11.93 -12.24 9.31
C TRP A 38 -12.01 -12.34 10.84
N GLU A 39 -13.15 -11.98 11.44
CA GLU A 39 -13.37 -12.07 12.90
C GLU A 39 -13.29 -13.53 13.39
N TYR A 40 -13.78 -14.48 12.59
CA TYR A 40 -13.69 -15.92 12.89
C TYR A 40 -12.23 -16.40 12.84
N CYS A 41 -11.46 -15.91 11.87
CA CYS A 41 -10.03 -16.19 11.79
C CYS A 41 -9.24 -15.53 12.94
N ALA A 42 -9.68 -14.36 13.41
CA ALA A 42 -9.05 -13.65 14.53
C ALA A 42 -9.28 -14.36 15.87
N ASP A 43 -10.46 -14.98 16.05
CA ASP A 43 -10.77 -15.78 17.24
C ASP A 43 -9.90 -17.05 17.32
N ASN A 44 -9.52 -17.62 16.16
CA ASN A 44 -8.56 -18.70 16.08
C ASN A 44 -7.12 -18.18 15.94
N ARG A 45 -6.39 -18.14 17.06
CA ARG A 45 -4.99 -17.68 17.13
C ARG A 45 -4.03 -18.34 16.11
N GLN A 46 -4.23 -19.61 15.76
CA GLN A 46 -3.37 -20.33 14.82
C GLN A 46 -3.63 -19.85 13.38
N LEU A 47 -4.91 -19.73 13.00
CA LEU A 47 -5.30 -19.15 11.72
C LEU A 47 -4.82 -17.71 11.60
N TRP A 48 -5.04 -16.89 12.64
CA TRP A 48 -4.60 -15.50 12.64
C TRP A 48 -3.09 -15.36 12.43
N SER A 49 -2.30 -16.22 13.08
CA SER A 49 -0.83 -16.22 12.94
C SER A 49 -0.38 -16.60 11.53
N HIS A 50 -1.05 -17.58 10.91
CA HIS A 50 -0.80 -17.97 9.53
C HIS A 50 -1.14 -16.84 8.55
N CYS A 51 -2.34 -16.27 8.66
CA CYS A 51 -2.79 -15.13 7.87
C CYS A 51 -1.85 -13.92 7.98
N HIS A 52 -1.37 -13.62 9.19
CA HIS A 52 -0.42 -12.54 9.41
C HIS A 52 0.95 -12.79 8.77
N TRP A 53 1.44 -14.03 8.79
CA TRP A 53 2.67 -14.39 8.09
C TRP A 53 2.53 -14.22 6.57
N VAL A 54 1.45 -14.73 5.98
CA VAL A 54 1.14 -14.57 4.54
C VAL A 54 1.05 -13.08 4.15
N MET A 55 0.38 -12.24 4.95
CA MET A 55 0.31 -10.79 4.73
C MET A 55 1.69 -10.13 4.70
N ASN A 56 2.62 -10.55 5.58
CA ASN A 56 3.95 -9.98 5.61
C ASN A 56 4.80 -10.43 4.42
N GLU A 57 4.71 -11.69 3.98
CA GLU A 57 5.41 -12.16 2.78
C GLU A 57 4.90 -11.50 1.50
N THR A 58 3.57 -11.39 1.34
CA THR A 58 3.00 -10.66 0.20
C THR A 58 3.31 -9.16 0.26
N GLY A 59 3.27 -8.56 1.44
CA GLY A 59 3.62 -7.15 1.65
C GLY A 59 5.09 -6.85 1.32
N THR A 60 6.02 -7.70 1.76
CA THR A 60 7.45 -7.56 1.44
C THR A 60 7.72 -7.73 -0.05
N THR A 61 7.12 -8.74 -0.69
CA THR A 61 7.25 -8.97 -2.14
C THR A 61 6.73 -7.78 -2.94
N ARG A 62 5.54 -7.26 -2.60
CA ARG A 62 4.95 -6.09 -3.25
C ARG A 62 5.82 -4.84 -3.08
N ASN A 63 6.38 -4.63 -1.88
CA ASN A 63 7.25 -3.48 -1.63
C ASN A 63 8.55 -3.59 -2.43
N ALA A 64 9.12 -4.78 -2.57
CA ALA A 64 10.29 -5.03 -3.41
C ALA A 64 9.99 -4.71 -4.89
N GLN A 65 8.85 -5.16 -5.42
CA GLN A 65 8.43 -4.84 -6.80
C GLN A 65 8.25 -3.34 -7.03
N LEU A 66 7.64 -2.63 -6.07
CA LEU A 66 7.48 -1.18 -6.15
C LEU A 66 8.81 -0.43 -6.06
N ALA A 67 9.78 -0.95 -5.30
CA ALA A 67 11.12 -0.39 -5.22
C ALA A 67 11.87 -0.56 -6.55
N ASP A 68 11.82 -1.76 -7.14
CA ASP A 68 12.46 -2.05 -8.44
C ASP A 68 11.84 -1.18 -9.56
N GLU A 69 10.52 -1.05 -9.60
CA GLU A 69 9.84 -0.19 -10.57
C GLU A 69 10.23 1.30 -10.41
N ARG A 70 10.40 1.78 -9.18
CA ARG A 70 10.89 3.14 -8.92
C ARG A 70 12.32 3.32 -9.41
N GLU A 71 13.17 2.34 -9.18
CA GLU A 71 14.57 2.36 -9.63
C GLU A 71 14.66 2.38 -11.17
N ARG A 72 13.87 1.55 -11.86
CA ARG A 72 13.78 1.56 -13.33
C ARG A 72 13.35 2.90 -13.87
N ARG A 73 12.32 3.51 -13.27
CA ARG A 73 11.84 4.85 -13.67
C ARG A 73 12.90 5.93 -13.41
N ALA A 74 13.63 5.84 -12.31
CA ALA A 74 14.71 6.78 -12.01
C ALA A 74 15.84 6.68 -13.05
N LYS A 75 16.25 5.45 -13.41
CA LYS A 75 17.25 5.20 -14.46
C LYS A 75 16.78 5.69 -15.83
N ALA A 76 15.53 5.42 -16.21
CA ALA A 76 14.94 5.89 -17.46
C ALA A 76 14.89 7.43 -17.55
N LYS A 77 14.51 8.10 -16.45
CA LYS A 77 14.56 9.57 -16.37
C LYS A 77 15.99 10.11 -16.47
N ALA A 78 16.94 9.51 -15.77
CA ALA A 78 18.35 9.93 -15.82
C ALA A 78 18.96 9.76 -17.22
N ALA A 79 18.55 8.72 -17.96
CA ALA A 79 18.96 8.52 -19.36
C ALA A 79 18.32 9.55 -20.31
N SER A 80 17.03 9.87 -20.10
CA SER A 80 16.31 10.86 -20.90
C SER A 80 16.80 12.31 -20.72
N VAL A 81 17.50 12.62 -19.63
CA VAL A 81 18.03 13.98 -19.33
C VAL A 81 19.43 14.21 -19.93
N LYS A 82 20.09 13.16 -20.44
CA LYS A 82 21.45 13.23 -21.04
C LYS A 82 21.47 13.42 -22.56
N HIS A 83 20.32 13.65 -23.18
CA HIS A 83 20.16 13.99 -24.60
C HIS A 83 19.44 15.33 -24.71
#